data_AF-A0A0D2NK65-F1
#
_entry.id   AF-A0A0D2NK65-F1
#
_cell.length_a   1.000
_cell.length_b   1.000
_cell.length_c   1.000
_cell.angle_alpha   90.00
_cell.angle_beta   90.00
_cell.angle_gamma   90.00
#
_symmetry.space_group_name_H-M   'P 1'
#
loop_
_entity.id
_entity.type
_entity.pdbx_description
1 polymer ?
#
loop_
_entity_poly.entity_id
_entity_poly.type
_entity_poly.pdbx_seq_one_letter_code
_entity_poly.pdbx_strand_id
1 'polypeptide(L)' 'MRKKVDSRIRTLVENCVQLRQRGLFVIIGDKGRDQVVNLHYMLSKAAVKARPSVLWCYKKDLYLSRWAGTP' A
#
# COMPACT_ATOMS: atom_id res chain seq x y z
N MET A 1 15.33 -8.21 11.29
CA MET A 1 14.34 -8.45 12.37
C MET A 1 12.93 -8.17 11.84
N ARG A 2 12.08 -9.19 11.75
CA ARG A 2 10.70 -9.05 11.24
C ARG A 2 9.84 -8.43 12.34
N LYS A 3 9.43 -7.16 12.17
CA LYS A 3 8.55 -6.49 13.13
C LYS A 3 7.12 -6.92 12.88
N LYS A 4 6.40 -7.29 13.95
CA LYS A 4 4.97 -7.60 13.87
C LYS A 4 4.21 -6.31 13.61
N VAL A 5 3.40 -6.30 12.56
CA VAL A 5 2.46 -5.20 12.29
C VAL A 5 1.36 -5.28 13.34
N ASP A 6 1.00 -4.12 13.90
CA ASP A 6 -0.12 -3.99 14.82
C ASP A 6 -1.42 -4.50 14.17
N SER A 7 -2.19 -5.31 14.89
CA SER A 7 -3.41 -5.93 14.36
C SER A 7 -4.48 -4.92 13.95
N ARG A 8 -4.47 -3.72 14.54
CA ARG A 8 -5.44 -2.66 14.24
C ARG A 8 -5.42 -2.25 12.76
N ILE A 9 -4.26 -2.29 12.11
CA ILE A 9 -4.12 -1.95 10.68
C ILE A 9 -4.88 -2.96 9.82
N ARG A 10 -4.72 -4.25 10.12
CA ARG A 10 -5.42 -5.32 9.41
C ARG A 10 -6.94 -5.21 9.61
N THR A 11 -7.38 -5.07 10.85
CA THR A 11 -8.80 -4.93 11.19
C THR A 11 -9.42 -3.72 10.50
N LEU A 12 -8.72 -2.59 10.44
CA LEU A 12 -9.21 -1.40 9.74
C LEU A 12 -9.38 -1.65 8.23
N VAL A 13 -8.40 -2.29 7.58
CA VAL A 13 -8.49 -2.63 6.15
C VAL A 13 -9.67 -3.56 5.87
N GLU A 14 -9.82 -4.63 6.66
CA GLU A 14 -10.90 -5.61 6.51
C GLU A 14 -12.29 -4.95 6.71
N ASN A 15 -12.43 -4.10 7.74
CA ASN A 15 -13.66 -3.36 8.00
C ASN A 15 -13.99 -2.36 6.88
N CYS A 16 -13.01 -1.60 6.40
CA CYS A 16 -13.22 -0.65 5.29
C CYS A 16 -13.70 -1.37 4.02
N VAL A 17 -13.16 -2.56 3.72
CA VAL A 17 -13.61 -3.36 2.57
C VAL A 17 -15.05 -3.86 2.77
N GLN A 18 -15.37 -4.41 3.95
CA GLN A 18 -16.71 -4.92 4.24
C GLN A 18 -17.78 -3.83 4.23
N LEU A 19 -17.50 -2.68 4.84
CA LEU A 19 -18.40 -1.54 4.95
C LEU A 19 -18.38 -0.63 3.70
N ARG A 20 -17.55 -0.95 2.69
CA ARG A 20 -17.31 -0.11 1.50
C ARG A 20 -16.92 1.33 1.83
N GLN A 21 -16.10 1.51 2.86
CA GLN A 21 -15.59 2.80 3.29
C GLN A 21 -14.17 3.04 2.78
N ARG A 22 -13.82 4.32 2.57
CA ARG A 22 -12.46 4.71 2.18
C ARG A 22 -11.63 4.96 3.44
N GLY A 23 -10.54 4.20 3.60
CA GLY A 23 -9.56 4.41 4.67
C GLY A 23 -8.40 5.30 4.20
N LEU A 24 -7.88 6.13 5.09
CA LEU A 24 -6.69 6.95 4.87
C LEU A 24 -5.57 6.48 5.81
N PHE A 25 -4.38 6.27 5.27
CA PHE A 25 -3.18 5.93 6.03
C PHE A 25 -2.10 6.98 5.78
N VAL A 26 -1.47 7.46 6.86
CA VAL A 26 -0.29 8.34 6.80
C VAL A 26 0.89 7.55 7.35
N ILE A 27 1.93 7.39 6.55
CA ILE A 27 3.13 6.63 6.91
C ILE A 27 4.25 7.63 7.18
N ILE A 28 4.82 7.57 8.39
CA ILE A 28 5.93 8.43 8.81
C ILE A 28 7.18 7.57 8.97
N GLY A 29 8.26 7.96 8.29
CA GLY A 29 9.58 7.34 8.41
C GLY A 29 10.30 7.12 7.09
N ASP A 30 11.62 6.97 7.16
CA ASP A 30 12.52 6.95 6.00
C ASP A 30 12.26 5.76 5.04
N LYS A 31 11.75 4.65 5.59
CA LYS A 31 11.44 3.41 4.85
C LYS A 31 9.94 3.22 4.60
N GLY A 32 9.19 4.31 4.48
CA GLY A 32 7.74 4.26 4.25
C GLY A 32 7.35 3.52 2.96
N ARG A 33 8.19 3.58 1.92
CA ARG A 33 7.96 2.90 0.63
C ARG A 33 7.81 1.38 0.78
N ASP A 34 8.63 0.76 1.62
CA ASP A 34 8.58 -0.68 1.88
C ASP A 34 7.27 -1.07 2.60
N GLN A 35 6.72 -0.17 3.41
CA GLN A 35 5.47 -0.41 4.14
C GLN A 35 4.23 -0.30 3.23
N VAL A 36 4.29 0.50 2.17
CA VAL A 36 3.20 0.58 1.17
C VAL A 36 2.95 -0.77 0.52
N VAL A 37 4.02 -1.55 0.24
CA VAL A 37 3.91 -2.90 -0.32
C VAL A 37 3.15 -3.84 0.62
N ASN A 38 3.43 -3.77 1.92
CA ASN A 38 2.73 -4.56 2.95
C ASN A 38 1.25 -4.18 3.04
N LEU A 39 0.91 -2.89 2.98
CA LEU A 39 -0.47 -2.40 2.97
C LEU A 39 -1.24 -2.88 1.72
N HIS A 40 -0.62 -2.78 0.55
CA HIS A 40 -1.19 -3.28 -0.69
C HIS A 40 -1.44 -4.79 -0.63
N TYR A 41 -0.53 -5.56 -0.04
CA TYR A 41 -0.70 -7.00 0.17
C TYR A 41 -1.89 -7.30 1.10
N MET A 42 -2.05 -6.54 2.20
CA MET A 42 -3.20 -6.69 3.10
C MET A 42 -4.52 -6.39 2.38
N LEU A 43 -4.58 -5.29 1.61
CA LEU A 43 -5.76 -4.94 0.83
C LEU A 43 -6.09 -5.99 -0.24
N SER A 44 -5.07 -6.52 -0.92
CA SER A 44 -5.24 -7.57 -1.95
C SER A 44 -5.78 -8.88 -1.37
N LYS A 45 -5.47 -9.18 -0.11
CA LYS A 45 -6.03 -10.33 0.61
C LYS A 45 -7.45 -10.10 1.11
N ALA A 46 -7.78 -8.87 1.52
CA ALA A 46 -9.11 -8.53 2.04
C ALA A 46 -10.14 -8.35 0.92
N ALA A 47 -9.72 -7.88 -0.27
CA ALA A 47 -10.61 -7.66 -1.41
C ALA A 47 -10.79 -8.94 -2.25
N VAL A 48 -12.03 -9.23 -2.64
CA VAL A 48 -12.39 -10.34 -3.56
C VAL A 48 -12.01 -10.04 -5.02
N LYS A 49 -11.69 -8.77 -5.34
CA LYS A 49 -11.34 -8.34 -6.70
C LYS A 49 -9.89 -8.71 -7.02
N ALA A 50 -9.68 -9.39 -8.15
CA ALA A 50 -8.40 -9.98 -8.55
C ALA A 50 -7.19 -9.02 -8.62
N ARG A 51 -7.41 -7.70 -8.72
CA ARG A 51 -6.33 -6.69 -8.70
C ARG A 51 -6.89 -5.27 -8.48
N PRO A 52 -6.65 -4.63 -7.31
CA PRO A 52 -6.91 -3.21 -7.16
C PRO A 52 -5.95 -2.41 -8.05
N SER A 53 -6.44 -1.36 -8.71
CA SER A 53 -5.59 -0.40 -9.41
C SER A 53 -4.93 0.54 -8.40
N VAL A 54 -3.68 0.92 -8.67
CA VAL A 54 -2.89 1.80 -7.79
C VAL A 54 -2.52 3.05 -8.58
N LEU A 55 -2.83 4.21 -8.00
CA LEU A 55 -2.39 5.51 -8.50
C LEU A 55 -1.18 5.98 -7.69
N TRP A 56 -0.08 6.33 -8.36
CA TRP A 56 1.09 6.94 -7.76
C TRP A 56 1.14 8.42 -8.14
N CYS A 57 1.16 9.30 -7.14
CA CYS A 57 1.34 10.73 -7.34
C CYS A 57 2.67 11.15 -6.71
N TYR A 58 3.52 11.82 -7.47
CA TYR A 58 4.81 12.33 -7.02
C TYR A 58 5.09 13.68 -7.69
N LYS A 59 5.82 14.56 -6.99
CA LYS A 59 6.08 15.93 -7.48
C LYS A 59 7.17 16.00 -8.55
N LYS A 60 8.21 15.17 -8.47
CA LYS A 60 9.36 15.17 -9.39
C LYS A 60 9.67 13.76 -9.91
N ASP A 61 10.42 12.98 -9.15
CA ASP A 61 10.77 11.60 -9.51
C ASP A 61 10.43 10.65 -8.37
N LEU A 62 9.65 9.63 -8.69
CA LEU A 62 9.68 8.38 -7.96
C LEU A 62 10.73 7.53 -8.66
N TYR A 63 11.73 6.99 -7.94
CA TYR A 63 12.80 6.15 -8.50
C TYR A 63 12.29 4.90 -9.28
N LEU A 64 10.97 4.70 -9.36
CA LEU A 64 10.25 3.66 -10.09
C LEU A 64 9.92 4.02 -11.56
N SER A 65 9.95 5.30 -11.97
CA SER A 65 9.53 5.72 -13.32
C SER A 65 10.66 5.80 -14.36
N ARG A 66 11.88 5.36 -14.05
CA ARG A 66 12.89 5.19 -15.10
C ARG A 66 12.56 3.92 -15.90
N TRP A 67 11.90 4.12 -17.05
CA TRP A 67 11.95 3.17 -18.15
C TRP A 67 13.42 2.76 -18.33
N ALA A 68 13.72 1.48 -18.16
CA ALA A 68 15.01 0.91 -18.51
C ALA A 68 15.10 0.82 -20.04
N GLY A 69 15.25 1.99 -20.68
CA GLY A 69 15.99 2.03 -21.92
C GLY A 69 17.44 1.74 -21.56
N THR A 70 17.86 0.50 -21.81
CA THR A 70 19.23 0.25 -22.26
C THR A 70 19.56 1.22 -23.40
N PRO A 71 20.84 1.48 -23.71
CA PRO A 71 21.15 1.97 -25.05
C PRO A 71 20.45 1.11 -26.12
#